data_AF-A0AAW0YZW7-F1
#
_entry.id   AF-A0AAW0YZW7-F1
#
_cell.length_a   1.000
_cell.length_b   1.000
_cell.length_c   1.000
_cell.angle_alpha   90.00
_cell.angle_beta   90.00
_cell.angle_gamma   90.00
#
_symmetry.space_group_name_H-M   'P 1'
#
loop_
_entity.id
_entity.type
_entity.pdbx_description
1 polymer ?
#
loop_
_entity_poly.entity_id
_entity_poly.type
_entity_poly.pdbx_seq_one_letter_code
_entity_poly.pdbx_strand_id
1 'polypeptide(L)'
;MLQPNGAPSAGKLSREEFRRQKDLEAARKAGTAPAAVDEEGNAINPHIPEYITRAPWYADSGKPSLSHQRRPDEGTPHLKIDEWYDRGAKAGPAAKKYRKGACENCGAMTHKKQDCVERPRKRGAKFSNKDIAPDEVVQSFEADYDAKRDRWNGYDPSSYKTIVDEYEAMEEARKKYREEEIDKQTSTDMAAVKKVAKKEKEEDDDFGSSDEEDDDEDKYADAADQVGQKLDTKTRITVRNLRIREDTAKYLLNLDEGSAYYDPKTRSMRDAPVQGMAPEDMKFAGDNFERFSGDATNIQKLQMFAWQSSQRGNNVNILANPTAGELLHKEFQKKKEVLKDTSKVSILAKYGGEEHLERLPRELLNGQTEDYVEYSRSGQVVKGRERATARSKYEEDVFINNHTAVWGSFFDLETSQWGYGCCHSVISGSYCTGEAGKSANNASSVSALLSTADERRRIEETAEAERKSLAEQHLEDIASGKISKKGKERELPTYGKRAEDGDEIDLDKSRLKKALEEEKKRKKMGEDEAWQQTKKSKTTDVSQEELEAYRLSRSAFDDPMANYKDPEE
;
A
#
# COMPACT_ATOMS: atom_id res chain seq x y z
N MET A 1 4.79 1.17 -61.21
CA MET A 1 5.31 2.13 -62.20
C MET A 1 4.22 3.12 -62.53
N LEU A 2 4.36 4.36 -62.07
CA LEU A 2 3.89 5.63 -62.64
C LEU A 2 4.12 6.71 -61.57
N GLN A 3 5.35 7.24 -61.55
CA GLN A 3 5.69 8.45 -60.80
C GLN A 3 5.03 9.65 -61.51
N PRO A 4 4.37 10.58 -60.81
CA PRO A 4 4.14 11.91 -61.35
C PRO A 4 5.38 12.76 -61.05
N ASN A 5 6.22 12.92 -62.08
CA ASN A 5 7.20 13.99 -62.17
C ASN A 5 6.47 15.34 -62.31
N GLY A 6 6.84 16.32 -61.48
CA GLY A 6 6.42 17.71 -61.65
C GLY A 6 6.50 18.50 -60.36
N ALA A 7 7.68 19.05 -60.06
CA ALA A 7 7.78 20.18 -59.13
C ALA A 7 6.99 21.36 -59.74
N PRO A 8 5.96 21.92 -59.08
CA PRO A 8 5.32 23.11 -59.59
C PRO A 8 6.26 24.30 -59.36
N SER A 9 6.78 24.85 -60.46
CA SER A 9 7.30 26.21 -60.50
C SER A 9 6.30 27.15 -59.81
N ALA A 10 6.80 28.14 -59.06
CA ALA A 10 6.06 29.15 -58.29
C ALA A 10 5.01 29.94 -59.11
N GLY A 11 3.95 29.26 -59.53
CA GLY A 11 2.76 29.80 -60.14
C GLY A 11 1.68 29.97 -59.08
N LYS A 12 0.85 31.00 -59.23
CA LYS A 12 -0.27 31.27 -58.32
C LYS A 12 -1.18 30.02 -58.27
N LEU A 13 -1.32 29.43 -57.09
CA LEU A 13 -2.27 28.34 -56.83
C LEU A 13 -3.66 28.72 -57.36
N SER A 14 -4.33 27.79 -58.04
CA SER A 14 -5.71 28.03 -58.48
C SER A 14 -6.63 28.21 -57.25
N ARG A 15 -7.72 28.96 -57.39
CA ARG A 15 -8.66 29.21 -56.28
C ARG A 15 -9.22 27.91 -55.68
N GLU A 16 -9.38 26.88 -56.52
CA GLU A 16 -9.86 25.57 -56.11
C GLU A 16 -8.79 24.81 -55.31
N GLU A 17 -7.53 24.86 -55.73
CA GLU A 17 -6.41 24.27 -54.98
C GLU A 17 -6.17 24.95 -53.65
N PHE A 18 -6.28 26.29 -53.58
CA PHE A 18 -6.16 27.03 -52.33
C PHE A 18 -7.27 26.68 -51.34
N ARG A 19 -8.52 26.59 -51.82
CA ARG A 19 -9.65 26.11 -51.01
C ARG A 19 -9.41 24.68 -50.52
N ARG A 20 -8.97 23.79 -51.42
CA ARG A 20 -8.64 22.40 -51.07
C ARG A 20 -7.53 22.33 -50.02
N GLN A 21 -6.49 23.16 -50.11
CA GLN A 21 -5.43 23.23 -49.10
C GLN A 21 -5.96 23.72 -47.74
N LYS A 22 -6.80 24.75 -47.72
CA LYS A 22 -7.44 25.25 -46.49
C LYS A 22 -8.40 24.23 -45.87
N ASP A 23 -9.19 23.54 -46.68
CA ASP A 23 -10.10 22.51 -46.20
C ASP A 23 -9.32 21.31 -45.66
N LEU A 24 -8.20 20.94 -46.30
CA LEU A 24 -7.28 19.92 -45.78
C LEU A 24 -6.62 20.35 -44.46
N GLU A 25 -6.21 21.61 -44.34
CA GLU A 25 -5.64 22.16 -43.11
C GLU A 25 -6.69 22.18 -41.98
N ALA A 26 -7.93 22.58 -42.28
CA ALA A 26 -9.03 22.55 -41.33
C ALA A 26 -9.36 21.11 -40.91
N ALA A 27 -9.39 20.16 -41.85
CA ALA A 27 -9.59 18.74 -41.58
C ALA A 27 -8.47 18.16 -40.72
N ARG A 28 -7.21 18.57 -40.97
CA ARG A 28 -6.05 18.20 -40.15
C ARG A 28 -6.14 18.77 -38.74
N LYS A 29 -6.52 20.03 -38.61
CA LYS A 29 -6.75 20.70 -37.32
C LYS A 29 -7.92 20.08 -36.54
N ALA A 30 -8.90 19.53 -37.26
CA ALA A 30 -10.00 18.76 -36.69
C ALA A 30 -9.64 17.29 -36.39
N GLY A 31 -8.42 16.83 -36.72
CA GLY A 31 -7.97 15.45 -36.51
C GLY A 31 -8.58 14.41 -37.46
N THR A 32 -9.31 14.85 -38.50
CA THR A 32 -9.95 13.96 -39.49
C THR A 32 -9.03 13.59 -40.66
N ALA A 33 -8.00 14.40 -40.91
CA ALA A 33 -6.98 14.14 -41.92
C ALA A 33 -5.59 13.98 -41.28
N PRO A 34 -4.71 13.14 -41.83
CA PRO A 34 -3.36 12.94 -41.30
C PRO A 34 -2.53 14.22 -41.41
N ALA A 35 -1.67 14.41 -40.42
CA ALA A 35 -0.70 15.51 -40.38
C ALA A 35 0.19 15.53 -41.63
N ALA A 36 0.69 16.72 -41.99
CA ALA A 36 1.72 16.82 -43.00
C ALA A 36 3.01 16.16 -42.48
N VAL A 37 3.73 15.44 -43.35
CA VAL A 37 4.98 14.77 -42.98
C VAL A 37 6.13 15.56 -43.58
N ASP A 38 7.18 15.78 -42.80
CA ASP A 38 8.40 16.43 -43.25
C ASP A 38 9.30 15.49 -44.10
N GLU A 39 10.49 15.95 -44.46
CA GLU A 39 11.47 15.17 -45.24
C GLU A 39 12.11 14.01 -44.44
N GLU A 40 12.11 14.10 -43.11
CA GLU A 40 12.67 13.12 -42.17
C GLU A 40 11.62 12.07 -41.74
N GLY A 41 10.36 12.23 -42.14
CA GLY A 41 9.26 11.35 -41.77
C GLY A 41 8.51 11.76 -40.50
N ASN A 42 8.84 12.90 -39.88
CA ASN A 42 8.16 13.41 -38.70
C ASN A 42 6.84 14.10 -39.08
N ALA A 43 5.82 13.89 -38.26
CA ALA A 43 4.53 14.55 -38.41
C ALA A 43 4.61 16.02 -37.92
N ILE A 44 4.29 16.96 -38.81
CA ILE A 44 4.16 18.38 -38.48
C ILE A 44 2.79 18.60 -37.84
N ASN A 45 2.79 19.08 -36.59
CA ASN A 45 1.56 19.37 -35.87
C ASN A 45 0.70 20.40 -36.62
N PRO A 46 -0.55 20.06 -37.03
CA PRO A 46 -1.43 20.96 -37.77
C PRO A 46 -1.85 22.25 -37.04
N HIS A 47 -1.64 22.31 -35.72
CA HIS A 47 -1.95 23.49 -34.93
C HIS A 47 -0.83 24.53 -34.94
N ILE A 48 0.34 24.22 -35.53
CA ILE A 48 1.41 25.20 -35.72
C ILE A 48 0.95 26.18 -36.81
N PRO A 49 0.91 27.51 -36.54
CA PRO A 49 0.51 28.50 -37.52
C PRO A 49 1.31 28.42 -38.83
N GLU A 50 0.66 28.72 -39.96
CA GLU A 50 1.24 28.67 -41.30
C GLU A 50 2.55 29.48 -41.44
N TYR A 51 2.69 30.61 -40.74
CA TYR A 51 3.89 31.44 -40.82
C TYR A 51 5.13 30.81 -40.17
N ILE A 52 4.95 29.83 -39.27
CA ILE A 52 6.05 29.08 -38.65
C ILE A 52 6.40 27.87 -39.52
N THR A 53 5.39 27.15 -40.03
CA THR A 53 5.57 25.93 -40.82
C THR A 53 6.03 26.19 -42.25
N ARG A 54 5.65 27.32 -42.85
CA ARG A 54 6.10 27.69 -44.18
C ARG A 54 7.54 28.22 -44.11
N ALA A 55 8.45 27.47 -44.69
CA ALA A 55 9.84 27.90 -44.84
C ALA A 55 9.90 29.22 -45.65
N PRO A 56 10.68 30.21 -45.21
CA PRO A 56 10.98 31.39 -46.00
C PRO A 56 11.72 31.01 -47.29
N TRP A 57 11.60 31.82 -48.35
CA TRP A 57 12.16 31.55 -49.68
C TRP A 57 13.67 31.21 -49.69
N TYR A 58 14.45 31.71 -48.73
CA TYR A 58 15.89 31.46 -48.62
C TYR A 58 16.25 30.12 -47.94
N ALA A 59 15.26 29.44 -47.34
CA ALA A 59 15.39 28.15 -46.68
C ALA A 59 14.34 27.14 -47.18
N ASP A 60 13.65 27.47 -48.29
CA ASP A 60 12.53 26.70 -48.81
C ASP A 60 13.04 25.50 -49.63
N SER A 61 12.74 24.28 -49.17
CA SER A 61 13.00 23.04 -49.91
C SER A 61 11.81 22.63 -50.81
N GLY A 62 10.75 23.44 -50.86
CA GLY A 62 9.53 23.19 -51.64
C GLY A 62 8.58 22.17 -50.99
N LYS A 63 8.92 21.65 -49.82
CA LYS A 63 8.10 20.76 -49.00
C LYS A 63 7.84 21.37 -47.63
N PRO A 64 6.70 21.07 -46.98
CA PRO A 64 6.47 21.47 -45.59
C PRO A 64 7.55 20.87 -44.68
N SER A 65 8.33 21.71 -44.00
CA SER A 65 9.38 21.29 -43.07
C SER A 65 9.48 22.28 -41.91
N LEU A 66 10.06 21.84 -40.79
CA LEU A 66 10.34 22.69 -39.63
C LEU A 66 11.86 22.87 -39.41
N SER A 67 12.67 22.47 -40.39
CA SER A 67 14.13 22.51 -40.31
C SER A 67 14.66 23.94 -40.15
N HIS A 68 14.03 24.94 -40.79
CA HIS A 68 14.40 26.36 -40.68
C HIS A 68 14.14 26.96 -39.29
N GLN A 69 13.35 26.29 -38.45
CA GLN A 69 13.12 26.71 -37.05
C GLN A 69 14.09 26.02 -36.08
N ARG A 70 14.80 24.97 -36.51
CA ARG A 70 15.84 24.34 -35.69
C ARG A 70 17.01 25.31 -35.58
N ARG A 71 17.69 25.25 -34.43
CA ARG A 71 18.90 26.03 -34.22
C ARG A 71 19.93 25.62 -35.29
N PRO A 72 20.54 26.56 -36.02
CA PRO A 72 21.61 26.22 -36.96
C PRO A 72 22.80 25.65 -36.18
N ASP A 73 23.47 24.64 -36.75
CA ASP A 73 24.67 24.01 -36.20
C ASP A 73 25.92 24.90 -36.28
N GLU A 74 25.75 26.21 -36.10
CA GLU A 74 26.88 27.12 -35.87
C GLU A 74 27.44 26.76 -34.49
N GLY A 75 28.43 25.85 -34.53
CA GLY A 75 29.08 25.28 -33.37
C GLY A 75 29.33 26.34 -32.32
N THR A 76 28.52 26.30 -31.28
CA THR A 76 28.67 27.20 -30.16
C THR A 76 30.07 27.04 -29.58
N PRO A 77 30.81 28.14 -29.37
CA PRO A 77 32.09 28.10 -28.68
C PRO A 77 31.84 27.90 -27.17
N HIS A 78 31.36 26.71 -26.81
CA HIS A 78 31.25 26.27 -25.44
C HIS A 78 32.56 25.54 -25.11
N LEU A 79 33.29 26.04 -24.11
CA LEU A 79 34.37 25.26 -23.53
C LEU A 79 33.76 24.01 -22.89
N LYS A 80 34.40 22.86 -23.08
CA LYS A 80 34.06 21.68 -22.30
C LYS A 80 34.45 21.91 -20.84
N ILE A 81 33.77 21.22 -19.93
CA ILE A 81 34.00 21.32 -18.48
C ILE A 81 35.47 21.04 -18.13
N ASP A 82 36.11 20.11 -18.83
CA ASP A 82 37.50 19.71 -18.59
C ASP A 82 38.55 20.63 -19.27
N GLU A 83 38.12 21.53 -20.16
CA GLU A 83 39.02 22.38 -20.94
C GLU A 83 39.18 23.75 -20.25
N TRP A 84 40.33 23.95 -19.60
CA TRP A 84 40.69 25.23 -18.98
C TRP A 84 42.14 25.62 -19.30
N TYR A 85 42.53 26.85 -18.97
CA TYR A 85 43.88 27.35 -19.16
C TYR A 85 44.91 26.49 -18.40
N ASP A 86 45.93 26.04 -19.10
CA ASP A 86 47.06 25.32 -18.52
C ASP A 86 47.91 26.23 -17.62
N ARG A 87 47.64 26.22 -16.31
CA ARG A 87 48.37 27.06 -15.35
C ARG A 87 49.80 26.54 -15.17
N GLY A 88 50.78 27.37 -15.54
CA GLY A 88 52.20 27.08 -15.33
C GLY A 88 52.82 26.13 -16.35
N ALA A 89 52.10 25.79 -17.43
CA ALA A 89 52.65 25.00 -18.52
C ALA A 89 53.75 25.78 -19.27
N LYS A 90 54.87 25.09 -19.51
CA LYS A 90 56.05 25.62 -20.19
C LYS A 90 56.13 25.01 -21.58
N ALA A 91 56.29 25.84 -22.60
CA ALA A 91 56.36 25.41 -24.00
C ALA A 91 57.61 24.58 -24.32
N GLY A 92 58.64 24.64 -23.46
CA GLY A 92 59.86 23.85 -23.60
C GLY A 92 60.94 24.20 -22.57
N PRO A 93 62.15 23.62 -22.71
CA PRO A 93 63.28 23.94 -21.83
C PRO A 93 63.72 25.40 -22.00
N ALA A 94 64.26 25.98 -20.92
CA ALA A 94 64.74 27.35 -20.93
C ALA A 94 65.85 27.57 -21.97
N ALA A 95 65.76 28.68 -22.70
CA ALA A 95 66.79 29.05 -23.67
C ALA A 95 68.11 29.40 -22.95
N LYS A 96 69.25 28.99 -23.51
CA LYS A 96 70.58 29.26 -22.93
C LYS A 96 71.11 30.67 -23.19
N LYS A 97 70.47 31.41 -24.10
CA LYS A 97 70.86 32.77 -24.50
C LYS A 97 69.63 33.63 -24.68
N TYR A 98 69.77 34.93 -24.39
CA TYR A 98 68.72 35.90 -24.61
C TYR A 98 68.35 35.96 -26.09
N ARG A 99 67.04 35.88 -26.38
CA ARG A 99 66.48 35.98 -27.73
C ARG A 99 65.99 37.40 -27.97
N LYS A 100 66.18 37.91 -29.19
CA LYS A 100 65.71 39.25 -29.56
C LYS A 100 64.17 39.28 -29.50
N GLY A 101 63.61 40.22 -28.76
CA GLY A 101 62.17 40.31 -28.51
C GLY A 101 61.71 39.69 -27.19
N ALA A 102 62.59 38.98 -26.47
CA ALA A 102 62.29 38.46 -25.15
C ALA A 102 62.25 39.57 -24.09
N CYS A 103 61.55 39.32 -22.99
CA CYS A 103 61.52 40.17 -21.81
C CYS A 103 62.95 40.50 -21.34
N GLU A 104 63.26 41.80 -21.21
CA GLU A 104 64.61 42.23 -20.84
C GLU A 104 65.01 41.82 -19.41
N ASN A 105 64.02 41.50 -18.56
CA ASN A 105 64.21 41.08 -17.17
C ASN A 105 64.49 39.58 -17.05
N CYS A 106 63.54 38.73 -17.48
CA CYS A 106 63.58 37.27 -17.29
C CYS A 106 64.01 36.48 -18.54
N GLY A 107 63.92 37.05 -19.75
CA GLY A 107 64.32 36.38 -20.99
C GLY A 107 63.27 35.45 -21.62
N ALA A 108 62.04 35.41 -21.11
CA ALA A 108 60.91 34.73 -21.77
C ALA A 108 60.36 35.56 -22.94
N MET A 109 59.85 34.90 -23.98
CA MET A 109 59.27 35.55 -25.17
C MET A 109 57.78 35.89 -25.03
N THR A 110 57.09 35.39 -24.01
CA THR A 110 55.62 35.47 -23.89
C THR A 110 55.10 36.83 -23.44
N HIS A 111 55.90 37.60 -22.71
CA HIS A 111 55.49 38.88 -22.12
C HIS A 111 56.58 39.96 -22.23
N LYS A 112 56.19 41.22 -21.99
CA LYS A 112 57.10 42.37 -21.97
C LYS A 112 57.67 42.59 -20.56
N LYS A 113 58.68 43.45 -20.43
CA LYS A 113 59.31 43.79 -19.13
C LYS A 113 58.31 44.32 -18.08
N GLN A 114 57.29 45.05 -18.50
CA GLN A 114 56.29 45.64 -17.62
C GLN A 114 55.37 44.59 -16.98
N ASP A 115 55.02 43.55 -17.74
CA ASP A 115 54.11 42.46 -17.32
C ASP A 115 54.90 41.25 -16.77
N CYS A 116 56.17 41.45 -16.43
CA CYS A 116 57.06 40.38 -15.97
C CYS A 116 56.72 39.97 -14.53
N VAL A 117 56.34 38.70 -14.36
CA VAL A 117 56.02 38.10 -13.04
C VAL A 117 57.28 37.89 -12.19
N GLU A 118 58.43 37.72 -12.85
CA GLU A 118 59.73 37.59 -12.18
C GLU A 118 60.20 38.91 -11.58
N ARG A 119 60.82 38.84 -10.39
CA ARG A 119 61.33 40.00 -9.65
C ARG A 119 62.21 40.90 -10.55
N PRO A 120 61.99 42.23 -10.59
CA PRO A 120 62.83 43.14 -11.38
C PRO A 120 64.32 43.06 -10.99
N ARG A 121 65.18 42.67 -11.94
CA ARG A 121 66.62 42.52 -11.75
C ARG A 121 67.36 43.81 -12.11
N LYS A 122 68.39 44.17 -11.32
CA LYS A 122 69.25 45.35 -11.59
C LYS A 122 70.01 45.24 -12.91
N ARG A 123 70.47 44.02 -13.24
CA ARG A 123 71.04 43.66 -14.54
C ARG A 123 70.18 42.53 -15.11
N GLY A 124 69.20 42.89 -15.94
CA GLY A 124 68.25 41.94 -16.54
C GLY A 124 68.91 40.92 -17.47
N ALA A 125 68.16 39.87 -17.82
CA ALA A 125 68.61 38.76 -18.67
C ALA A 125 69.16 39.22 -20.04
N LYS A 126 68.71 40.36 -20.56
CA LYS A 126 69.22 40.97 -21.81
C LYS A 126 70.73 41.21 -21.80
N PHE A 127 71.28 41.59 -20.65
CA PHE A 127 72.70 41.93 -20.51
C PHE A 127 73.51 40.84 -19.82
N SER A 128 72.88 40.03 -18.97
CA SER A 128 73.59 39.01 -18.18
C SER A 128 73.56 37.61 -18.81
N ASN A 129 72.58 37.29 -19.67
CA ASN A 129 72.30 35.93 -20.17
C ASN A 129 72.20 34.85 -19.07
N LYS A 130 72.00 35.25 -17.81
CA LYS A 130 71.89 34.36 -16.65
C LYS A 130 70.43 34.19 -16.26
N ASP A 131 70.07 32.98 -15.86
CA ASP A 131 68.76 32.59 -15.32
C ASP A 131 67.59 33.01 -16.24
N ILE A 132 67.59 32.48 -17.46
CA ILE A 132 66.54 32.72 -18.46
C ILE A 132 65.32 31.86 -18.11
N ALA A 133 64.16 32.50 -18.00
CA ALA A 133 62.90 31.80 -17.77
C ALA A 133 62.47 31.01 -19.03
N PRO A 134 61.86 29.83 -18.87
CA PRO A 134 61.21 29.12 -19.96
C PRO A 134 60.00 29.89 -20.48
N ASP A 135 59.66 29.70 -21.75
CA ASP A 135 58.47 30.33 -22.34
C ASP A 135 57.19 29.64 -21.84
N GLU A 136 56.16 30.42 -21.53
CA GLU A 136 54.84 29.95 -21.10
C GLU A 136 53.98 29.56 -22.32
N VAL A 137 53.01 28.66 -22.11
CA VAL A 137 51.98 28.37 -23.12
C VAL A 137 50.83 29.36 -22.94
N VAL A 138 50.55 30.18 -23.95
CA VAL A 138 49.43 31.13 -23.94
C VAL A 138 48.27 30.53 -24.73
N GLN A 139 47.16 30.28 -24.06
CA GLN A 139 45.89 29.83 -24.64
C GLN A 139 44.85 30.94 -24.56
N SER A 140 43.88 30.95 -25.47
CA SER A 140 42.75 31.87 -25.46
C SER A 140 41.48 31.11 -25.80
N PHE A 141 40.47 31.21 -24.94
CA PHE A 141 39.20 30.52 -25.10
C PHE A 141 38.03 31.51 -25.08
N GLU A 142 37.05 31.27 -25.96
CA GLU A 142 35.74 31.89 -25.86
C GLU A 142 34.83 30.98 -25.04
N ALA A 143 34.17 31.55 -24.04
CA ALA A 143 33.42 30.81 -23.03
C ALA A 143 32.13 31.54 -22.65
N ASP A 144 31.15 30.75 -22.18
CA ASP A 144 29.86 31.24 -21.71
C ASP A 144 29.95 32.04 -20.42
N TYR A 145 28.83 32.66 -20.04
CA TYR A 145 28.72 33.39 -18.79
C TYR A 145 29.04 32.52 -17.57
N ASP A 146 28.45 31.32 -17.52
CA ASP A 146 28.63 30.36 -16.42
C ASP A 146 30.03 29.77 -16.46
N ALA A 147 30.50 29.32 -17.63
CA ALA A 147 31.86 28.79 -17.80
C ALA A 147 32.95 29.81 -17.39
N LYS A 148 32.77 31.12 -17.61
CA LYS A 148 33.73 32.13 -17.13
C LYS A 148 33.72 32.34 -15.62
N ARG A 149 32.60 32.07 -14.96
CA ARG A 149 32.34 32.36 -13.54
C ARG A 149 32.34 31.13 -12.66
N ASP A 150 32.52 29.96 -13.24
CA ASP A 150 32.64 28.74 -12.47
C ASP A 150 33.85 28.84 -11.54
N ARG A 151 33.57 28.70 -10.24
CA ARG A 151 34.57 28.72 -9.18
C ARG A 151 35.54 27.56 -9.32
N TRP A 152 35.07 26.46 -9.89
CA TRP A 152 35.80 25.20 -10.00
C TRP A 152 36.51 25.02 -11.34
N ASN A 153 36.68 26.09 -12.11
CA ASN A 153 37.46 26.08 -13.34
C ASN A 153 38.91 25.64 -13.11
N GLY A 154 39.33 24.58 -13.83
CA GLY A 154 40.65 23.97 -13.69
C GLY A 154 40.84 23.19 -12.38
N TYR A 155 39.74 22.72 -11.77
CA TYR A 155 39.80 21.81 -10.63
C TYR A 155 40.33 20.45 -11.06
N ASP A 156 41.39 19.97 -10.39
CA ASP A 156 41.88 18.61 -10.58
C ASP A 156 41.06 17.64 -9.72
N PRO A 157 40.31 16.68 -10.31
CA PRO A 157 39.55 15.67 -9.56
C PRO A 157 40.43 14.84 -8.60
N SER A 158 41.74 14.74 -8.85
CA SER A 158 42.66 14.04 -7.97
C SER A 158 42.80 14.71 -6.60
N SER A 159 42.61 16.03 -6.53
CA SER A 159 42.66 16.80 -5.28
C SER A 159 41.51 16.46 -4.33
N TYR A 160 40.40 15.91 -4.82
CA TYR A 160 39.28 15.47 -3.97
C TYR A 160 39.70 14.35 -3.00
N LYS A 161 40.76 13.59 -3.33
CA LYS A 161 41.29 12.54 -2.46
C LYS A 161 41.70 13.07 -1.08
N THR A 162 42.22 14.29 -0.97
CA THR A 162 42.60 14.83 0.35
C THR A 162 41.39 14.96 1.28
N ILE A 163 40.22 15.28 0.73
CA ILE A 163 38.97 15.36 1.50
C ILE A 163 38.56 13.94 1.93
N VAL A 164 38.66 12.95 1.04
CA VAL A 164 38.39 11.55 1.39
C VAL A 164 39.30 11.08 2.53
N ASP A 165 40.60 11.34 2.43
CA ASP A 165 41.59 11.00 3.47
C ASP A 165 41.26 11.67 4.82
N GLU A 166 40.79 12.92 4.82
CA GLU A 166 40.33 13.62 6.02
C GLU A 166 39.09 12.97 6.66
N TYR A 167 38.12 12.54 5.84
CA TYR A 167 36.94 11.81 6.33
C TYR A 167 37.30 10.42 6.86
N GLU A 168 38.21 9.70 6.20
CA GLU A 168 38.72 8.41 6.67
C GLU A 168 39.40 8.55 8.04
N ALA A 169 40.27 9.55 8.21
CA ALA A 169 40.90 9.84 9.51
C ALA A 169 39.88 10.20 10.60
N MET A 170 38.80 10.92 10.24
CA MET A 170 37.72 11.23 11.18
C MET A 170 36.94 9.98 11.60
N GLU A 171 36.63 9.08 10.66
CA GLU A 171 35.93 7.82 10.95
C GLU A 171 36.80 6.88 11.78
N GLU A 172 38.11 6.80 11.55
CA GLU A 172 39.04 6.07 12.40
C GLU A 172 39.07 6.62 13.83
N ALA A 173 39.08 7.95 14.00
CA ALA A 173 39.01 8.58 15.31
C ALA A 173 37.68 8.30 16.01
N ARG A 174 36.56 8.33 15.29
CA ARG A 174 35.22 7.96 15.80
C ARG A 174 35.15 6.49 16.19
N LYS A 175 35.81 5.61 15.44
CA LYS A 175 35.88 4.18 15.75
C LYS A 175 36.67 3.94 17.04
N LYS A 176 37.86 4.56 17.16
CA LYS A 176 38.66 4.50 18.40
C LYS A 176 37.91 5.03 19.61
N TYR A 177 37.18 6.14 19.44
CA TYR A 177 36.35 6.68 20.53
C TYR A 177 35.25 5.70 20.96
N ARG A 178 34.57 5.06 20.00
CA ARG A 178 33.57 4.01 20.29
C ARG A 178 34.19 2.78 20.95
N GLU A 179 35.37 2.34 20.51
CA GLU A 179 36.13 1.24 21.14
C GLU A 179 36.50 1.59 22.59
N GLU A 180 37.03 2.78 22.83
CA GLU A 180 37.33 3.26 24.19
C GLU A 180 36.08 3.37 25.08
N GLU A 181 34.93 3.69 24.51
CA GLU A 181 33.65 3.77 25.23
C GLU A 181 33.13 2.38 25.59
N ILE A 182 33.20 1.41 24.67
CA ILE A 182 32.88 0.00 24.93
C ILE A 182 33.86 -0.58 25.97
N ASP A 183 35.15 -0.28 25.87
CA ASP A 183 36.15 -0.71 26.86
C ASP A 183 35.88 -0.11 28.25
N LYS A 184 35.45 1.16 28.31
CA LYS A 184 35.04 1.78 29.58
C LYS A 184 33.77 1.13 30.13
N GLN A 185 32.76 0.85 29.30
CA GLN A 185 31.51 0.20 29.71
C GLN A 185 31.75 -1.25 30.18
N THR A 186 32.49 -2.04 29.40
CA THR A 186 32.89 -3.40 29.79
C THR A 186 33.79 -3.39 31.03
N SER A 187 34.63 -2.37 31.24
CA SER A 187 35.39 -2.23 32.49
C SER A 187 34.51 -1.94 33.70
N THR A 188 33.41 -1.19 33.52
CA THR A 188 32.43 -0.94 34.59
C THR A 188 31.58 -2.18 34.88
N ASP A 189 31.22 -2.95 33.85
CA ASP A 189 30.49 -4.21 34.01
C ASP A 189 31.37 -5.30 34.60
N MET A 190 32.65 -5.39 34.19
CA MET A 190 33.64 -6.26 34.83
C MET A 190 33.92 -5.85 36.28
N ALA A 191 33.83 -4.57 36.63
CA ALA A 191 33.92 -4.10 38.02
C ALA A 191 32.65 -4.42 38.84
N ALA A 192 31.47 -4.45 38.20
CA ALA A 192 30.23 -4.93 38.79
C ALA A 192 30.27 -6.45 39.02
N VAL A 193 30.67 -7.23 38.01
CA VAL A 193 30.87 -8.68 38.10
C VAL A 193 31.93 -9.04 39.15
N LYS A 194 33.03 -8.27 39.26
CA LYS A 194 34.06 -8.48 40.30
C LYS A 194 33.60 -8.09 41.72
N LYS A 195 32.52 -7.31 41.86
CA LYS A 195 31.85 -7.08 43.16
C LYS A 195 30.89 -8.21 43.52
N VAL A 196 30.29 -8.89 42.54
CA VAL A 196 29.45 -10.08 42.77
C VAL A 196 30.33 -11.31 43.03
N ALA A 197 31.41 -11.50 42.27
CA ALA A 197 32.38 -12.61 42.41
C ALA A 197 33.33 -12.49 43.63
N LYS A 198 33.15 -11.49 44.50
CA LYS A 198 33.84 -11.41 45.80
C LYS A 198 32.99 -11.94 46.96
N LYS A 199 31.83 -12.50 46.64
CA LYS A 199 31.02 -13.34 47.52
C LYS A 199 30.98 -14.71 46.85
N GLU A 200 31.43 -15.72 47.59
CA GLU A 200 31.55 -17.13 47.19
C GLU A 200 32.80 -17.48 46.38
N LYS A 201 33.63 -18.27 47.05
CA LYS A 201 34.79 -18.96 46.54
C LYS A 201 34.69 -20.36 47.13
N GLU A 202 34.15 -21.31 46.39
CA GLU A 202 34.47 -22.74 46.49
C GLU A 202 33.89 -23.52 45.29
N GLU A 203 34.82 -24.20 44.61
CA GLU A 203 34.73 -25.46 43.86
C GLU A 203 33.85 -25.63 42.59
N ASP A 204 34.59 -25.99 41.53
CA ASP A 204 34.37 -26.99 40.49
C ASP A 204 33.44 -26.77 39.28
N ASP A 205 34.08 -27.02 38.12
CA ASP A 205 33.63 -27.48 36.80
C ASP A 205 32.12 -27.73 36.59
N ASP A 206 31.49 -26.95 35.69
CA ASP A 206 30.62 -27.54 34.67
C ASP A 206 30.44 -26.63 33.44
N PHE A 207 30.54 -27.24 32.27
CA PHE A 207 30.24 -26.70 30.96
C PHE A 207 28.73 -26.85 30.74
N GLY A 208 27.96 -25.80 30.97
CA GLY A 208 26.49 -25.83 30.93
C GLY A 208 25.89 -24.61 30.24
N SER A 209 25.55 -24.79 28.96
CA SER A 209 24.65 -23.93 28.17
C SER A 209 23.26 -23.83 28.82
N SER A 210 22.78 -22.61 29.11
CA SER A 210 21.35 -22.22 29.12
C SER A 210 21.27 -20.70 29.35
N ASP A 211 20.83 -19.92 28.37
CA ASP A 211 19.44 -19.43 28.27
C ASP A 211 19.19 -18.20 29.16
N GLU A 212 19.77 -17.07 28.77
CA GLU A 212 19.43 -15.71 29.23
C GLU A 212 19.88 -14.70 28.15
N GLU A 213 19.44 -14.91 26.90
CA GLU A 213 19.58 -13.96 25.78
C GLU A 213 18.21 -13.83 25.10
N ASP A 214 17.30 -13.04 25.68
CA ASP A 214 16.07 -12.62 24.98
C ASP A 214 15.43 -11.35 25.59
N ASP A 215 15.79 -10.92 26.80
CA ASP A 215 15.13 -9.76 27.47
C ASP A 215 15.83 -8.40 27.24
N ASP A 216 17.00 -8.39 26.58
CA ASP A 216 17.79 -7.17 26.31
C ASP A 216 17.77 -6.72 24.83
N GLU A 217 17.20 -7.50 23.91
CA GLU A 217 17.13 -7.14 22.49
C GLU A 217 16.02 -6.10 22.21
N ASP A 218 14.90 -6.15 22.94
CA ASP A 218 13.81 -5.18 22.83
C ASP A 218 14.19 -3.78 23.35
N LYS A 219 15.13 -3.70 24.29
CA LYS A 219 15.60 -2.43 24.87
C LYS A 219 16.54 -1.67 23.94
N TYR A 220 17.21 -2.38 23.04
CA TYR A 220 18.07 -1.78 22.02
C TYR A 220 17.31 -1.48 20.72
N ALA A 221 16.27 -2.27 20.41
CA ALA A 221 15.40 -2.05 19.24
C ALA A 221 14.62 -0.72 19.32
N ASP A 222 14.18 -0.31 20.51
CA ASP A 222 13.42 0.95 20.71
C ASP A 222 14.33 2.19 20.81
N ALA A 223 15.65 2.00 20.96
CA ALA A 223 16.66 3.05 21.03
C ALA A 223 17.36 3.31 19.68
N ALA A 224 17.08 2.51 18.65
CA ALA A 224 17.49 2.82 17.29
C ALA A 224 16.68 4.03 16.81
N ASP A 225 17.27 5.22 16.96
CA ASP A 225 16.80 6.49 16.39
C ASP A 225 16.36 6.24 14.94
N GLN A 226 15.04 6.12 14.71
CA GLN A 226 14.51 5.78 13.41
C GLN A 226 15.00 6.83 12.42
N VAL A 227 15.92 6.42 11.54
CA VAL A 227 16.65 7.29 10.64
C VAL A 227 15.65 8.13 9.83
N GLY A 228 15.52 9.41 10.18
CA GLY A 228 14.59 10.33 9.53
C GLY A 228 13.50 10.96 10.40
N GLN A 229 13.40 10.63 11.69
CA GLN A 229 12.58 11.39 12.64
C GLN A 229 13.35 12.63 13.12
N LYS A 230 13.13 13.78 12.48
CA LYS A 230 13.63 15.04 13.04
C LYS A 230 12.72 15.44 14.20
N LEU A 231 13.27 15.46 15.41
CA LEU A 231 12.67 16.12 16.56
C LEU A 231 12.68 17.63 16.30
N ASP A 232 11.53 18.19 15.95
CA ASP A 232 11.40 19.63 15.82
C ASP A 232 11.36 20.25 17.23
N THR A 233 12.46 20.89 17.63
CA THR A 233 12.66 21.40 18.99
C THR A 233 11.63 22.45 19.39
N LYS A 234 10.96 23.06 18.41
CA LYS A 234 9.97 24.12 18.59
C LYS A 234 8.56 23.58 18.88
N THR A 235 8.21 22.44 18.31
CA THR A 235 6.89 21.82 18.44
C THR A 235 6.91 20.57 19.31
N ARG A 236 8.10 20.06 19.65
CA ARG A 236 8.32 18.83 20.46
C ARG A 236 7.59 17.62 19.87
N ILE A 237 7.36 17.63 18.56
CA ILE A 237 6.75 16.57 17.76
C ILE A 237 7.83 16.04 16.81
N THR A 238 7.87 14.71 16.65
CA THR A 238 8.72 14.07 15.64
C THR A 238 8.05 14.23 14.27
N VAL A 239 8.69 14.97 13.36
CA VAL A 239 8.20 15.04 11.98
C VAL A 239 8.68 13.79 11.27
N ARG A 240 7.82 12.77 11.21
CA ARG A 240 8.03 11.61 10.32
C ARG A 240 7.77 12.03 8.88
N ASN A 241 8.59 11.52 7.95
CA ASN A 241 8.26 11.61 6.54
C ASN A 241 6.96 10.83 6.28
N LEU A 242 5.96 11.46 5.69
CA LEU A 242 4.67 10.82 5.39
C LEU A 242 4.78 9.74 4.29
N ARG A 243 5.83 9.81 3.48
CA ARG A 243 6.08 8.81 2.45
C ARG A 243 6.63 7.54 3.10
N ILE A 244 5.87 6.47 2.98
CA ILE A 244 6.27 5.09 3.30
C ILE A 244 7.46 4.73 2.39
N ARG A 245 8.55 4.26 2.99
CA ARG A 245 9.82 4.04 2.29
C ARG A 245 9.88 2.64 1.67
N GLU A 246 9.10 1.72 2.23
CA GLU A 246 8.87 0.35 1.79
C GLU A 246 8.13 0.32 0.44
N ASP A 247 7.26 1.31 0.20
CA ASP A 247 6.49 1.44 -1.03
C ASP A 247 7.29 2.16 -2.12
N THR A 248 7.75 1.39 -3.10
CA THR A 248 8.41 1.91 -4.30
C THR A 248 7.39 2.63 -5.20
N ALA A 249 7.73 3.84 -5.67
CA ALA A 249 6.88 4.54 -6.62
C ALA A 249 6.82 3.79 -7.97
N LYS A 250 5.67 3.84 -8.65
CA LYS A 250 5.43 3.07 -9.89
C LYS A 250 6.50 3.31 -10.97
N TYR A 251 6.90 4.56 -11.20
CA TYR A 251 7.93 4.93 -12.19
C TYR A 251 9.37 4.54 -11.79
N LEU A 252 9.60 4.05 -10.58
CA LEU A 252 10.90 3.53 -10.14
C LEU A 252 10.98 2.00 -10.24
N LEU A 253 9.88 1.33 -10.61
CA LEU A 253 9.86 -0.11 -10.80
C LEU A 253 10.71 -0.54 -12.00
N ASN A 254 10.72 0.29 -13.05
CA ASN A 254 11.61 0.15 -14.19
C ASN A 254 12.16 1.54 -14.59
N LEU A 255 13.47 1.66 -14.68
CA LEU A 255 14.19 2.91 -14.99
C LEU A 255 14.49 3.05 -16.50
N ASP A 256 14.19 2.03 -17.29
CA ASP A 256 14.36 2.08 -18.74
C ASP A 256 13.39 3.09 -19.36
N GLU A 257 13.89 3.95 -20.25
CA GLU A 257 13.08 5.00 -20.92
C GLU A 257 11.95 4.42 -21.79
N GLY A 258 12.16 3.21 -22.33
CA GLY A 258 11.17 2.47 -23.12
C GLY A 258 10.18 1.64 -22.31
N SER A 259 10.18 1.78 -20.98
CA SER A 259 9.24 1.09 -20.09
C SER A 259 7.82 1.69 -20.14
N ALA A 260 6.91 1.19 -19.29
CA ALA A 260 5.54 1.65 -19.26
C ALA A 260 5.43 3.14 -18.87
N TYR A 261 4.60 3.88 -19.62
CA TYR A 261 4.34 5.29 -19.34
C TYR A 261 3.62 5.50 -18.00
N TYR A 262 4.22 6.34 -17.15
CA TYR A 262 3.63 6.84 -15.92
C TYR A 262 3.14 8.27 -16.12
N ASP A 263 1.84 8.51 -15.90
CA ASP A 263 1.29 9.86 -15.91
C ASP A 263 1.47 10.50 -14.50
N PRO A 264 2.36 11.49 -14.33
CA PRO A 264 2.59 12.13 -13.02
C PRO A 264 1.41 12.96 -12.54
N LYS A 265 0.48 13.36 -13.43
CA LYS A 265 -0.68 14.18 -13.07
C LYS A 265 -1.71 13.36 -12.31
N THR A 266 -2.12 12.22 -12.88
CA THR A 266 -3.07 11.29 -12.27
C THR A 266 -2.40 10.23 -11.40
N ARG A 267 -1.07 10.14 -11.44
CA ARG A 267 -0.26 9.14 -10.72
C ARG A 267 -0.62 7.71 -11.12
N SER A 268 -0.96 7.50 -12.38
CA SER A 268 -1.40 6.21 -12.92
C SER A 268 -0.37 5.65 -13.90
N MET A 269 -0.12 4.35 -13.81
CA MET A 269 0.70 3.59 -14.76
C MET A 269 -0.17 2.52 -15.38
N ARG A 270 -0.44 2.64 -16.68
CA ARG A 270 -1.47 1.83 -17.35
C ARG A 270 -1.00 0.40 -17.60
N ASP A 271 0.16 0.29 -18.24
CA ASP A 271 0.75 -0.99 -18.61
C ASP A 271 1.75 -1.47 -17.55
N ALA A 272 2.10 -2.75 -17.60
CA ALA A 272 3.06 -3.34 -16.68
C ALA A 272 4.47 -2.77 -16.94
N PRO A 273 5.22 -2.39 -15.89
CA PRO A 273 6.54 -1.77 -16.03
C PRO A 273 7.60 -2.70 -16.65
N VAL A 274 7.45 -4.02 -16.47
CA VAL A 274 8.31 -5.02 -17.10
C VAL A 274 7.49 -5.88 -18.05
N GLN A 275 7.95 -6.04 -19.27
CA GLN A 275 7.30 -6.87 -20.28
C GLN A 275 7.86 -8.30 -20.23
N GLY A 276 6.99 -9.30 -20.35
CA GLY A 276 7.40 -10.71 -20.47
C GLY A 276 7.55 -11.50 -19.17
N MET A 277 7.30 -10.90 -18.01
CA MET A 277 7.09 -11.64 -16.75
C MET A 277 5.62 -11.96 -16.53
N ALA A 278 5.34 -13.07 -15.86
CA ALA A 278 3.99 -13.41 -15.45
C ALA A 278 3.48 -12.40 -14.40
N PRO A 279 2.19 -12.02 -14.43
CA PRO A 279 1.65 -11.00 -13.52
C PRO A 279 1.71 -11.41 -12.04
N GLU A 280 1.82 -12.71 -11.74
CA GLU A 280 1.92 -13.25 -10.37
C GLU A 280 3.28 -13.00 -9.73
N ASP A 281 4.35 -12.98 -10.54
CA ASP A 281 5.72 -12.74 -10.07
C ASP A 281 6.02 -11.23 -9.93
N MET A 282 5.16 -10.39 -10.48
CA MET A 282 5.33 -8.95 -10.51
C MET A 282 4.68 -8.31 -9.29
N LYS A 283 5.44 -7.43 -8.61
CA LYS A 283 4.89 -6.59 -7.51
C LYS A 283 3.74 -5.68 -7.98
N PHE A 284 3.77 -5.27 -9.24
CA PHE A 284 2.75 -4.43 -9.86
C PHE A 284 2.65 -4.77 -11.35
N ALA A 285 1.49 -5.26 -11.77
CA ALA A 285 1.23 -5.71 -13.14
C ALA A 285 0.54 -4.64 -14.02
N GLY A 286 0.50 -3.38 -13.58
CA GLY A 286 -0.16 -2.27 -14.28
C GLY A 286 -1.59 -2.02 -13.80
N ASP A 287 -2.03 -0.75 -13.86
CA ASP A 287 -3.38 -0.37 -13.43
C ASP A 287 -4.45 -1.00 -14.33
N ASN A 288 -4.14 -1.30 -15.60
CA ASN A 288 -5.09 -1.99 -16.49
C ASN A 288 -5.39 -3.42 -16.01
N PHE A 289 -4.40 -4.13 -15.48
CA PHE A 289 -4.59 -5.48 -14.94
C PHE A 289 -5.52 -5.45 -13.72
N GLU A 290 -5.27 -4.52 -12.79
CA GLU A 290 -6.09 -4.34 -11.58
C GLU A 290 -7.51 -3.85 -11.89
N ARG A 291 -7.69 -3.00 -12.90
CA ARG A 291 -9.03 -2.47 -13.27
C ARG A 291 -10.02 -3.52 -13.75
N PHE A 292 -9.52 -4.60 -14.37
CA PHE A 292 -10.36 -5.68 -14.86
C PHE A 292 -10.38 -6.90 -13.93
N SER A 293 -9.69 -6.85 -12.78
CA SER A 293 -9.70 -7.96 -11.82
C SER A 293 -10.91 -7.87 -10.87
N GLY A 294 -11.25 -9.00 -10.24
CA GLY A 294 -12.33 -9.09 -9.25
C GLY A 294 -13.74 -8.90 -9.83
N ASP A 295 -14.56 -8.15 -9.10
CA ASP A 295 -16.00 -8.01 -9.36
C ASP A 295 -16.37 -7.13 -10.56
N ALA A 296 -15.41 -6.38 -11.10
CA ALA A 296 -15.63 -5.59 -12.32
C ALA A 296 -16.17 -6.48 -13.47
N THR A 297 -15.60 -7.68 -13.62
CA THR A 297 -16.07 -8.64 -14.64
C THR A 297 -17.46 -9.20 -14.33
N ASN A 298 -17.80 -9.38 -13.06
CA ASN A 298 -19.09 -9.89 -12.63
C ASN A 298 -20.21 -8.86 -12.88
N ILE A 299 -19.94 -7.59 -12.58
CA ILE A 299 -20.86 -6.47 -12.88
C ILE A 299 -21.02 -6.32 -14.41
N GLN A 300 -19.94 -6.43 -15.18
CA GLN A 300 -20.04 -6.40 -16.65
C GLN A 300 -20.90 -7.55 -17.19
N LYS A 301 -20.73 -8.78 -16.67
CA LYS A 301 -21.60 -9.93 -17.05
C LYS A 301 -23.06 -9.67 -16.69
N LEU A 302 -23.33 -9.13 -15.50
CA LEU A 302 -24.68 -8.73 -15.08
C LEU A 302 -25.26 -7.64 -16.00
N GLN A 303 -24.42 -6.71 -16.47
CA GLN A 303 -24.82 -5.65 -17.40
C GLN A 303 -25.17 -6.17 -18.78
N MET A 304 -24.36 -7.08 -19.29
CA MET A 304 -24.66 -7.80 -20.51
C MET A 304 -25.97 -8.59 -20.38
N PHE A 305 -26.21 -9.25 -19.24
CA PHE A 305 -27.46 -9.95 -18.95
C PHE A 305 -28.67 -9.01 -18.92
N ALA A 306 -28.54 -7.85 -18.27
CA ALA A 306 -29.60 -6.84 -18.20
C ALA A 306 -29.95 -6.31 -19.60
N TRP A 307 -28.95 -5.99 -20.43
CA TRP A 307 -29.19 -5.55 -21.81
C TRP A 307 -29.82 -6.63 -22.69
N GLN A 308 -29.37 -7.88 -22.58
CA GLN A 308 -29.97 -9.00 -23.31
C GLN A 308 -31.41 -9.27 -22.84
N SER A 309 -31.69 -9.12 -21.55
CA SER A 309 -33.03 -9.26 -20.99
C SER A 309 -33.95 -8.13 -21.45
N SER A 310 -33.44 -6.89 -21.49
CA SER A 310 -34.15 -5.72 -22.00
C SER A 310 -34.47 -5.86 -23.49
N GLN A 311 -33.55 -6.36 -24.31
CA GLN A 311 -33.81 -6.66 -25.74
C GLN A 311 -34.90 -7.73 -25.92
N ARG A 312 -35.04 -8.65 -24.96
CA ARG A 312 -36.11 -9.67 -24.95
C ARG A 312 -37.43 -9.16 -24.36
N GLY A 313 -37.50 -7.90 -23.92
CA GLY A 313 -38.70 -7.28 -23.35
C GLY A 313 -38.84 -7.38 -21.83
N ASN A 314 -37.84 -7.94 -21.12
CA ASN A 314 -37.82 -7.97 -19.66
C ASN A 314 -37.19 -6.69 -19.11
N ASN A 315 -37.89 -5.99 -18.21
CA ASN A 315 -37.42 -4.75 -17.60
C ASN A 315 -36.43 -5.00 -16.46
N VAL A 316 -35.21 -5.40 -16.79
CA VAL A 316 -34.10 -5.58 -15.83
C VAL A 316 -33.10 -4.45 -16.03
N ASN A 317 -32.85 -3.67 -14.98
CA ASN A 317 -31.84 -2.60 -14.98
C ASN A 317 -31.01 -2.71 -13.69
N ILE A 318 -29.68 -2.72 -13.85
CA ILE A 318 -28.73 -2.83 -12.74
C ILE A 318 -28.81 -1.64 -11.81
N LEU A 319 -28.96 -0.43 -12.34
CA LEU A 319 -28.92 0.79 -11.53
C LEU A 319 -30.24 1.02 -10.80
N ALA A 320 -31.37 0.70 -11.46
CA ALA A 320 -32.69 0.91 -10.88
C ALA A 320 -33.06 -0.18 -9.86
N ASN A 321 -32.83 -1.45 -10.21
CA ASN A 321 -33.19 -2.61 -9.38
C ASN A 321 -32.01 -3.60 -9.31
N PRO A 322 -30.90 -3.25 -8.64
CA PRO A 322 -29.67 -4.04 -8.63
C PRO A 322 -29.88 -5.45 -8.06
N THR A 323 -30.56 -5.55 -6.91
CA THR A 323 -30.78 -6.82 -6.19
C THR A 323 -31.68 -7.76 -6.98
N ALA A 324 -32.77 -7.24 -7.56
CA ALA A 324 -33.65 -8.03 -8.43
C ALA A 324 -32.90 -8.50 -9.69
N GLY A 325 -32.09 -7.64 -10.29
CA GLY A 325 -31.24 -8.00 -11.43
C GLY A 325 -30.23 -9.10 -11.10
N GLU A 326 -29.60 -9.03 -9.92
CA GLU A 326 -28.66 -10.04 -9.44
C GLU A 326 -29.34 -11.39 -9.18
N LEU A 327 -30.51 -11.41 -8.54
CA LEU A 327 -31.29 -12.64 -8.31
C LEU A 327 -31.67 -13.31 -9.62
N LEU A 328 -32.18 -12.53 -10.58
CA LEU A 328 -32.50 -13.03 -11.93
C LEU A 328 -31.26 -13.56 -12.66
N HIS A 329 -30.10 -12.92 -12.47
CA HIS A 329 -28.85 -13.39 -13.04
C HIS A 329 -28.36 -14.69 -12.40
N LYS A 330 -28.49 -14.85 -11.07
CA LYS A 330 -28.19 -16.11 -10.37
C LYS A 330 -29.10 -17.24 -10.85
N GLU A 331 -30.40 -16.98 -10.99
CA GLU A 331 -31.34 -17.93 -11.58
C GLU A 331 -30.97 -18.28 -13.02
N PHE A 332 -30.58 -17.29 -13.82
CA PHE A 332 -30.11 -17.50 -15.18
C PHE A 332 -28.86 -18.38 -15.23
N GLN A 333 -27.90 -18.20 -14.31
CA GLN A 333 -26.70 -19.05 -14.23
C GLN A 333 -27.06 -20.50 -13.90
N LYS A 334 -27.91 -20.73 -12.90
CA LYS A 334 -28.42 -22.07 -12.57
C LYS A 334 -29.11 -22.72 -13.76
N LYS A 335 -30.01 -21.99 -14.43
CA LYS A 335 -30.70 -22.46 -15.65
C LYS A 335 -29.72 -22.73 -16.80
N LYS A 336 -28.67 -21.92 -16.94
CA LYS A 336 -27.63 -22.09 -17.96
C LYS A 336 -26.82 -23.36 -17.73
N GLU A 337 -26.52 -23.73 -16.49
CA GLU A 337 -25.84 -25.00 -16.17
C GLU A 337 -26.71 -26.20 -16.53
N VAL A 338 -27.98 -26.19 -16.12
CA VAL A 338 -28.94 -27.23 -16.50
C VAL A 338 -29.07 -27.34 -18.04
N LEU A 339 -29.11 -26.20 -18.75
CA LEU A 339 -29.13 -26.20 -20.22
C LEU A 339 -27.84 -26.72 -20.84
N LYS A 340 -26.67 -26.46 -20.22
CA LYS A 340 -25.40 -27.04 -20.68
C LYS A 340 -25.43 -28.55 -20.54
N ASP A 341 -25.89 -29.08 -19.41
CA ASP A 341 -25.89 -30.52 -19.19
C ASP A 341 -26.91 -31.25 -20.07
N THR A 342 -28.11 -30.68 -20.25
CA THR A 342 -29.06 -31.21 -21.24
C THR A 342 -28.51 -31.14 -22.66
N SER A 343 -27.79 -30.06 -23.03
CA SER A 343 -27.14 -29.97 -24.33
C SER A 343 -26.04 -31.02 -24.50
N LYS A 344 -25.19 -31.26 -23.50
CA LYS A 344 -24.16 -32.31 -23.51
C LYS A 344 -24.79 -33.69 -23.71
N VAL A 345 -25.83 -34.02 -22.94
CA VAL A 345 -26.57 -35.28 -23.07
C VAL A 345 -27.20 -35.42 -24.46
N SER A 346 -27.80 -34.34 -24.97
CA SER A 346 -28.41 -34.35 -26.31
C SER A 346 -27.39 -34.54 -27.44
N ILE A 347 -26.16 -34.01 -27.27
CA ILE A 347 -25.07 -34.16 -28.22
C ILE A 347 -24.56 -35.60 -28.16
N LEU A 348 -24.34 -36.14 -26.96
CA LEU A 348 -23.92 -37.53 -26.76
C LEU A 348 -24.94 -38.52 -27.35
N ALA A 349 -26.23 -38.30 -27.15
CA ALA A 349 -27.27 -39.14 -27.71
C ALA A 349 -27.34 -39.09 -29.25
N LYS A 350 -26.98 -37.95 -29.87
CA LYS A 350 -27.02 -37.78 -31.33
C LYS A 350 -25.77 -38.30 -32.04
N TYR A 351 -24.60 -38.12 -31.44
CA TYR A 351 -23.32 -38.41 -32.08
C TYR A 351 -22.63 -39.67 -31.53
N GLY A 352 -23.14 -40.25 -30.42
CA GLY A 352 -22.49 -41.37 -29.73
C GLY A 352 -21.17 -40.95 -29.06
N GLY A 353 -20.50 -41.88 -28.38
CA GLY A 353 -19.19 -41.64 -27.74
C GLY A 353 -19.18 -41.64 -26.20
N GLU A 354 -20.27 -42.08 -25.55
CA GLU A 354 -20.29 -42.31 -24.10
C GLU A 354 -19.22 -43.34 -23.66
N GLU A 355 -18.97 -44.35 -24.49
CA GLU A 355 -17.91 -45.36 -24.30
C GLU A 355 -16.48 -44.78 -24.26
N HIS A 356 -16.25 -43.58 -24.78
CA HIS A 356 -14.94 -42.89 -24.74
C HIS A 356 -14.80 -41.91 -23.56
N LEU A 357 -15.91 -41.61 -22.87
CA LEU A 357 -15.93 -40.77 -21.66
C LEU A 357 -15.73 -41.60 -20.39
N GLU A 358 -16.15 -42.86 -20.39
CA GLU A 358 -15.79 -43.81 -19.35
C GLU A 358 -14.26 -43.98 -19.35
N ARG A 359 -13.62 -43.53 -18.26
CA ARG A 359 -12.19 -43.71 -18.09
C ARG A 359 -11.91 -45.21 -18.07
N LEU A 360 -11.20 -45.69 -19.09
CA LEU A 360 -10.72 -47.07 -19.15
C LEU A 360 -10.11 -47.47 -17.79
N PRO A 361 -10.36 -48.69 -17.30
CA PRO A 361 -9.81 -49.15 -16.03
C PRO A 361 -8.29 -48.93 -15.99
N ARG A 362 -7.77 -48.56 -14.82
CA ARG A 362 -6.36 -48.15 -14.64
C ARG A 362 -5.36 -49.15 -15.24
N GLU A 363 -5.70 -50.42 -15.21
CA GLU A 363 -4.95 -51.54 -15.80
C GLU A 363 -4.75 -51.37 -17.33
N LEU A 364 -5.82 -51.02 -18.05
CA LEU A 364 -5.77 -50.77 -19.49
C LEU A 364 -5.12 -49.42 -19.82
N LEU A 365 -5.28 -48.41 -18.95
CA LEU A 365 -4.66 -47.09 -19.13
C LEU A 365 -3.15 -47.12 -18.94
N ASN A 366 -2.68 -47.89 -17.96
CA ASN A 366 -1.26 -48.04 -17.65
C ASN A 366 -0.57 -49.10 -18.53
N GLY A 367 -1.34 -49.88 -19.29
CA GLY A 367 -0.83 -50.97 -20.13
C GLY A 367 -0.13 -52.07 -19.31
N GLN A 368 -0.39 -52.14 -18.01
CA GLN A 368 0.23 -53.07 -17.08
C GLN A 368 -0.84 -54.05 -16.60
N THR A 369 -0.65 -55.33 -16.90
CA THR A 369 -1.52 -56.43 -16.44
C THR A 369 -1.13 -56.95 -15.06
N GLU A 370 -0.12 -56.37 -14.43
CA GLU A 370 0.47 -56.86 -13.19
C GLU A 370 0.49 -55.73 -12.15
N ASP A 371 -0.20 -55.96 -11.03
CA ASP A 371 -0.05 -55.14 -9.83
C ASP A 371 1.25 -55.53 -9.12
N TYR A 372 2.21 -54.60 -9.05
CA TYR A 372 3.46 -54.83 -8.32
C TYR A 372 3.20 -54.87 -6.82
N VAL A 373 3.38 -56.05 -6.19
CA VAL A 373 3.19 -56.27 -4.76
C VAL A 373 4.52 -56.62 -4.09
N GLU A 374 4.99 -55.73 -3.21
CA GLU A 374 6.19 -55.97 -2.41
C GLU A 374 5.82 -56.73 -1.14
N TYR A 375 6.46 -57.89 -0.93
CA TYR A 375 6.35 -58.66 0.30
C TYR A 375 7.57 -58.37 1.19
N SER A 376 7.33 -58.15 2.48
CA SER A 376 8.38 -58.17 3.49
C SER A 376 9.03 -59.55 3.51
N ARG A 377 10.22 -59.67 4.11
CA ARG A 377 10.89 -60.96 4.34
C ARG A 377 10.08 -61.94 5.20
N SER A 378 9.03 -61.46 5.87
CA SER A 378 8.04 -62.25 6.62
C SER A 378 6.77 -62.59 5.82
N GLY A 379 6.70 -62.23 4.53
CA GLY A 379 5.56 -62.52 3.65
C GLY A 379 4.38 -61.56 3.79
N GLN A 380 4.52 -60.45 4.50
CA GLN A 380 3.46 -59.43 4.60
C GLN A 380 3.57 -58.41 3.46
N VAL A 381 2.45 -58.05 2.85
CA VAL A 381 2.42 -57.03 1.80
C VAL A 381 2.76 -55.65 2.38
N VAL A 382 3.81 -55.02 1.85
CA VAL A 382 4.34 -53.70 2.25
C VAL A 382 3.86 -52.61 1.28
N LYS A 383 3.82 -52.88 -0.03
CA LYS A 383 3.31 -51.97 -1.07
C LYS A 383 2.55 -52.76 -2.14
N GLY A 384 1.52 -52.16 -2.72
CA GLY A 384 0.92 -52.64 -3.98
C GLY A 384 -0.55 -53.07 -3.92
N ARG A 385 -1.05 -53.56 -2.78
CA ARG A 385 -2.49 -53.86 -2.63
C ARG A 385 -3.07 -53.08 -1.47
N GLU A 386 -4.19 -52.40 -1.70
CA GLU A 386 -5.02 -51.87 -0.63
C GLU A 386 -5.39 -53.03 0.31
N ARG A 387 -5.06 -52.89 1.59
CA ARG A 387 -5.35 -53.93 2.58
C ARG A 387 -6.86 -54.13 2.64
N ALA A 388 -7.32 -55.37 2.42
CA ALA A 388 -8.73 -55.72 2.67
C ALA A 388 -9.08 -55.31 4.11
N THR A 389 -10.22 -54.63 4.27
CA THR A 389 -10.71 -54.20 5.58
C THR A 389 -10.86 -55.43 6.49
N ALA A 390 -10.23 -55.40 7.66
CA ALA A 390 -10.25 -56.52 8.59
C ALA A 390 -11.66 -56.69 9.16
N ARG A 391 -12.30 -57.84 8.88
CA ARG A 391 -13.55 -58.26 9.55
C ARG A 391 -13.24 -58.75 10.95
N SER A 392 -14.03 -58.35 11.94
CA SER A 392 -13.86 -58.82 13.31
C SER A 392 -14.24 -60.30 13.48
N LYS A 393 -13.89 -60.88 14.63
CA LYS A 393 -14.16 -62.29 15.00
C LYS A 393 -15.66 -62.60 15.15
N TYR A 394 -16.48 -61.57 15.31
CA TYR A 394 -17.93 -61.70 15.48
C TYR A 394 -18.61 -61.61 14.11
N GLU A 395 -19.78 -62.24 13.97
CA GLU A 395 -20.59 -62.10 12.75
C GLU A 395 -21.05 -60.64 12.63
N GLU A 396 -20.36 -59.87 11.80
CA GLU A 396 -20.75 -58.51 11.42
C GLU A 396 -21.96 -58.58 10.47
N ASP A 397 -22.78 -57.52 10.46
CA ASP A 397 -23.93 -57.38 9.56
C ASP A 397 -25.06 -58.42 9.73
N VAL A 398 -25.25 -58.93 10.96
CA VAL A 398 -26.43 -59.75 11.28
C VAL A 398 -27.64 -58.86 11.51
N PHE A 399 -28.49 -58.80 10.49
CA PHE A 399 -29.74 -58.06 10.51
C PHE A 399 -30.88 -58.89 11.10
N ILE A 400 -31.31 -58.53 12.31
CA ILE A 400 -32.43 -59.18 12.99
C ILE A 400 -33.73 -58.50 12.55
N ASN A 401 -34.84 -59.23 12.42
CA ASN A 401 -36.20 -58.69 12.24
C ASN A 401 -36.38 -57.56 11.20
N ASN A 402 -35.80 -57.75 10.00
CA ASN A 402 -35.92 -56.87 8.83
C ASN A 402 -35.33 -55.45 8.99
N HIS A 403 -34.40 -55.27 9.92
CA HIS A 403 -33.60 -54.05 10.03
C HIS A 403 -32.52 -54.01 8.94
N THR A 404 -32.15 -52.83 8.43
CA THR A 404 -31.02 -52.66 7.49
C THR A 404 -29.73 -52.21 8.17
N ALA A 405 -29.76 -52.09 9.50
CA ALA A 405 -28.63 -51.70 10.33
C ALA A 405 -28.58 -52.61 11.57
N VAL A 406 -27.38 -52.88 12.07
CA VAL A 406 -27.19 -53.71 13.28
C VAL A 406 -27.62 -52.95 14.54
N TRP A 407 -28.03 -53.65 15.58
CA TRP A 407 -28.31 -53.05 16.88
C TRP A 407 -27.07 -52.35 17.45
N GLY A 408 -27.19 -51.08 17.84
CA GLY A 408 -26.06 -50.24 18.27
C GLY A 408 -25.47 -49.37 17.16
N SER A 409 -26.04 -49.40 15.95
CA SER A 409 -25.70 -48.48 14.86
C SER A 409 -26.23 -47.06 15.06
N PHE A 410 -27.12 -46.85 16.04
CA PHE A 410 -27.63 -45.54 16.42
C PHE A 410 -27.54 -45.36 17.93
N PHE A 411 -27.13 -44.18 18.36
CA PHE A 411 -27.11 -43.77 19.75
C PHE A 411 -27.94 -42.50 19.87
N ASP A 412 -29.02 -42.57 20.65
CA ASP A 412 -29.80 -41.39 20.96
C ASP A 412 -29.13 -40.65 22.12
N LEU A 413 -28.63 -39.44 21.84
CA LEU A 413 -27.96 -38.61 22.85
C LEU A 413 -28.92 -38.14 23.95
N GLU A 414 -30.21 -37.97 23.64
CA GLU A 414 -31.20 -37.45 24.60
C GLU A 414 -31.56 -38.51 25.65
N THR A 415 -31.73 -39.76 25.23
CA THR A 415 -32.06 -40.88 26.12
C THR A 415 -30.84 -41.67 26.59
N SER A 416 -29.65 -41.40 26.02
CA SER A 416 -28.40 -42.13 26.25
C SER A 416 -28.53 -43.65 26.04
N GLN A 417 -29.30 -44.04 25.03
CA GLN A 417 -29.60 -45.44 24.73
C GLN A 417 -29.21 -45.80 23.29
N TRP A 418 -28.87 -47.07 23.10
CA TRP A 418 -28.49 -47.63 21.80
C TRP A 418 -29.71 -48.20 21.08
N GLY A 419 -29.77 -47.98 19.77
CA GLY A 419 -30.86 -48.44 18.91
C GLY A 419 -30.39 -48.84 17.50
N TYR A 420 -31.36 -49.08 16.63
CA TYR A 420 -31.11 -49.40 15.21
C TYR A 420 -31.04 -48.12 14.36
N GLY A 421 -30.01 -47.94 13.52
CA GLY A 421 -29.85 -46.80 12.63
C GLY A 421 -30.86 -46.71 11.48
N CYS A 422 -31.54 -47.79 11.14
CA CYS A 422 -32.53 -47.80 10.07
C CYS A 422 -33.87 -47.19 10.45
N CYS A 423 -34.29 -47.25 11.72
CA CYS A 423 -35.58 -46.74 12.19
C CYS A 423 -35.54 -46.00 13.53
N HIS A 424 -34.34 -45.84 14.13
CA HIS A 424 -34.09 -45.21 15.43
C HIS A 424 -34.85 -45.86 16.61
N SER A 425 -35.34 -47.10 16.46
CA SER A 425 -35.99 -47.80 17.55
C SER A 425 -34.96 -48.26 18.58
N VAL A 426 -35.26 -47.99 19.84
CA VAL A 426 -34.39 -48.22 21.01
C VAL A 426 -34.77 -49.51 21.75
N ILE A 427 -35.51 -50.43 21.11
CA ILE A 427 -35.85 -51.75 21.66
C ILE A 427 -35.22 -52.86 20.82
N SER A 428 -34.37 -53.68 21.45
CA SER A 428 -33.66 -54.77 20.77
C SER A 428 -34.65 -55.89 20.39
N GLY A 429 -34.60 -56.35 19.14
CA GLY A 429 -35.52 -57.36 18.62
C GLY A 429 -36.91 -56.84 18.19
N SER A 430 -37.13 -55.51 18.16
CA SER A 430 -38.32 -54.94 17.51
C SER A 430 -38.29 -55.17 15.99
N TYR A 431 -39.45 -55.07 15.33
CA TYR A 431 -39.51 -55.11 13.85
C TYR A 431 -39.19 -53.73 13.26
N CYS A 432 -38.49 -53.69 12.13
CA CYS A 432 -38.11 -52.43 11.50
C CYS A 432 -39.33 -51.61 11.05
N THR A 433 -39.42 -50.37 11.52
CA THR A 433 -40.47 -49.40 11.14
C THR A 433 -40.02 -48.43 10.04
N GLY A 434 -38.79 -48.58 9.54
CA GLY A 434 -38.21 -47.76 8.48
C GLY A 434 -38.18 -46.25 8.79
N GLU A 435 -38.33 -45.43 7.75
CA GLU A 435 -38.31 -43.96 7.86
C GLU A 435 -39.46 -43.42 8.71
N ALA A 436 -40.61 -44.11 8.72
CA ALA A 436 -41.75 -43.73 9.55
C ALA A 436 -41.40 -43.73 11.06
N GLY A 437 -40.56 -44.68 11.49
CA GLY A 437 -40.03 -44.72 12.86
C GLY A 437 -39.16 -43.51 13.19
N LYS A 438 -38.31 -43.08 12.26
CA LYS A 438 -37.46 -41.88 12.45
C LYS A 438 -38.30 -40.62 12.55
N SER A 439 -39.29 -40.45 11.67
CA SER A 439 -40.19 -39.31 11.73
C SER A 439 -41.00 -39.28 13.03
N ALA A 440 -41.45 -40.44 13.51
CA ALA A 440 -42.19 -40.54 14.77
C ALA A 440 -41.31 -40.18 15.97
N ASN A 441 -40.08 -40.71 16.04
CA ASN A 441 -39.13 -40.36 17.11
C ASN A 441 -38.76 -38.88 17.09
N ASN A 442 -38.50 -38.30 15.91
CA ASN A 442 -38.21 -36.88 15.77
C ASN A 442 -39.42 -36.02 16.18
N ALA A 443 -40.64 -36.42 15.82
CA ALA A 443 -41.86 -35.71 16.22
C ALA A 443 -42.15 -35.83 17.72
N SER A 444 -41.79 -36.95 18.36
CA SER A 444 -41.89 -37.13 19.81
C SER A 444 -40.73 -36.50 20.60
N SER A 445 -39.70 -35.98 19.92
CA SER A 445 -38.57 -35.35 20.59
C SER A 445 -39.01 -34.09 21.34
N VAL A 446 -38.38 -33.84 22.48
CA VAL A 446 -38.71 -32.69 23.33
C VAL A 446 -38.53 -31.37 22.59
N SER A 447 -37.52 -31.28 21.71
CA SER A 447 -37.27 -30.12 20.86
C SER A 447 -38.41 -29.83 19.87
N ALA A 448 -38.95 -30.87 19.22
CA ALA A 448 -40.08 -30.72 18.31
C ALA A 448 -41.36 -30.30 19.05
N LEU A 449 -41.60 -30.87 20.23
CA LEU A 449 -42.75 -30.50 21.07
C LEU A 449 -42.66 -29.04 21.56
N LEU A 450 -41.49 -28.58 22.02
CA LEU A 450 -41.29 -27.17 22.38
C LEU A 450 -41.48 -26.23 21.18
N SER A 451 -40.99 -26.62 20.01
CA SER A 451 -41.13 -25.81 18.78
C SER A 451 -42.60 -25.64 18.38
N THR A 452 -43.41 -26.69 18.49
CA THR A 452 -44.86 -26.60 18.24
C THR A 452 -45.60 -25.78 19.30
N ALA A 453 -45.10 -25.75 20.54
CA ALA A 453 -45.64 -24.90 21.60
C ALA A 453 -45.32 -23.42 21.35
N ASP A 454 -44.12 -23.09 20.87
CA ASP A 454 -43.74 -21.74 20.49
C ASP A 454 -44.50 -21.24 19.26
N GLU A 455 -44.77 -22.10 18.26
CA GLU A 455 -45.64 -21.74 17.14
C GLU A 455 -47.07 -21.45 17.56
N ARG A 456 -47.65 -22.25 18.48
CA ARG A 456 -48.96 -21.96 19.06
C ARG A 456 -48.97 -20.64 19.84
N ARG A 457 -47.91 -20.37 20.59
CA ARG A 457 -47.75 -19.14 21.36
C ARG A 457 -47.66 -17.91 20.46
N ARG A 458 -46.95 -18.01 19.32
CA ARG A 458 -46.90 -16.94 18.30
C ARG A 458 -48.25 -16.71 17.64
N ILE A 459 -49.02 -17.77 17.38
CA ILE A 459 -50.38 -17.63 16.82
C ILE A 459 -51.31 -16.93 17.82
N GLU A 460 -51.23 -17.29 19.11
CA GLU A 460 -51.98 -16.60 20.18
C GLU A 460 -51.55 -15.13 20.32
N GLU A 461 -50.25 -14.84 20.25
CA GLU A 461 -49.70 -13.48 20.34
C GLU A 461 -50.11 -12.61 19.14
N THR A 462 -50.20 -13.19 17.93
CA THR A 462 -50.76 -12.49 16.76
C THR A 462 -52.26 -12.22 16.88
N ALA A 463 -53.02 -13.13 17.51
CA ALA A 463 -54.45 -12.94 17.75
C ALA A 463 -54.73 -11.94 18.89
N GLU A 464 -53.82 -11.80 19.86
CA GLU A 464 -53.87 -10.76 20.90
C GLU A 464 -53.49 -9.38 20.36
N ALA A 465 -52.54 -9.31 19.41
CA ALA A 465 -52.16 -8.05 18.75
C ALA A 465 -53.29 -7.44 17.89
N GLU A 466 -54.23 -8.26 17.39
CA GLU A 466 -55.42 -7.77 16.66
C GLU A 466 -56.53 -7.23 17.58
N ARG A 467 -56.46 -7.48 18.90
CA ARG A 467 -57.42 -6.94 19.86
C ARG A 467 -56.96 -5.55 20.33
N LYS A 468 -57.50 -4.51 19.69
CA LYS A 468 -57.22 -3.11 20.04
C LYS A 468 -57.39 -2.85 21.54
N SER A 469 -56.38 -2.23 22.14
CA SER A 469 -56.34 -1.98 23.58
C SER A 469 -57.27 -0.82 23.97
N LEU A 470 -57.76 -0.82 25.20
CA LEU A 470 -58.64 0.24 25.75
C LEU A 470 -57.97 1.64 25.67
N ALA A 471 -56.64 1.69 25.57
CA ALA A 471 -55.86 2.91 25.35
C ALA A 471 -55.92 3.44 23.90
N GLU A 472 -56.03 2.56 22.89
CA GLU A 472 -56.21 2.97 21.50
C GLU A 472 -57.62 3.53 21.26
N GLN A 473 -58.64 2.97 21.94
CA GLN A 473 -60.00 3.52 21.94
C GLN A 473 -60.04 4.92 22.57
N HIS A 474 -59.25 5.15 23.63
CA HIS A 474 -59.13 6.46 24.28
C HIS A 474 -58.39 7.49 23.40
N LEU A 475 -57.47 7.07 22.52
CA LEU A 475 -56.80 7.95 21.56
C LEU A 475 -57.71 8.34 20.38
N GLU A 476 -58.57 7.43 19.91
CA GLU A 476 -59.62 7.75 18.94
C GLU A 476 -60.65 8.74 19.53
N ASP A 477 -60.99 8.61 20.82
CA ASP A 477 -61.85 9.56 21.55
C ASP A 477 -61.19 10.94 21.76
N ILE A 478 -59.86 10.99 21.95
CA ILE A 478 -59.09 12.25 22.00
C ILE A 478 -59.04 12.93 20.62
N ALA A 479 -58.90 12.16 19.53
CA ALA A 479 -58.93 12.69 18.16
C ALA A 479 -60.31 13.26 17.78
N SER A 480 -61.38 12.77 18.42
CA SER A 480 -62.77 13.25 18.25
C SER A 480 -63.11 14.55 19.01
N GLY A 481 -62.15 15.14 19.75
CA GLY A 481 -62.29 16.47 20.33
C GLY A 481 -63.09 16.55 21.63
N LYS A 482 -63.16 15.48 22.41
CA LYS A 482 -63.68 15.51 23.80
C LYS A 482 -62.52 15.36 24.78
N ILE A 483 -62.31 16.38 25.63
CA ILE A 483 -61.45 16.43 26.84
C ILE A 483 -60.09 17.15 26.65
N SER A 484 -59.82 18.09 27.56
CA SER A 484 -58.67 19.01 27.56
C SER A 484 -57.53 18.59 28.50
N LYS A 485 -56.29 18.82 28.04
CA LYS A 485 -55.04 19.15 28.76
C LYS A 485 -54.84 18.61 30.20
N LYS A 486 -53.92 17.65 30.36
CA LYS A 486 -52.74 17.72 31.26
C LYS A 486 -51.95 16.40 31.22
N GLY A 487 -50.62 16.47 31.10
CA GLY A 487 -49.74 15.45 31.68
C GLY A 487 -48.63 14.89 30.79
N LYS A 488 -47.45 15.51 30.90
CA LYS A 488 -46.06 15.00 30.82
C LYS A 488 -45.77 13.69 30.05
N GLU A 489 -45.03 13.90 28.96
CA GLU A 489 -44.26 12.96 28.16
C GLU A 489 -42.96 12.56 28.89
N ARG A 490 -42.60 11.25 28.85
CA ARG A 490 -41.29 10.72 29.26
C ARG A 490 -40.75 9.92 28.07
N GLU A 491 -39.71 10.45 27.43
CA GLU A 491 -38.97 9.79 26.35
C GLU A 491 -37.75 9.02 26.89
N LEU A 492 -37.40 7.95 26.17
CA LEU A 492 -36.15 7.19 26.23
C LEU A 492 -35.02 7.94 25.47
N PRO A 493 -33.74 7.57 25.67
CA PRO A 493 -32.63 8.51 25.63
C PRO A 493 -31.99 8.70 24.25
N THR A 494 -31.89 9.96 23.83
CA THR A 494 -31.04 10.42 22.72
C THR A 494 -29.77 11.08 23.25
N TYR A 495 -28.65 10.57 22.74
CA TYR A 495 -27.28 11.01 22.99
C TYR A 495 -27.02 12.42 22.44
N GLY A 496 -26.44 13.29 23.27
CA GLY A 496 -25.66 14.45 22.83
C GLY A 496 -26.40 15.79 22.72
N LYS A 497 -26.60 16.48 23.86
CA LYS A 497 -26.61 17.96 23.89
C LYS A 497 -26.15 18.48 25.25
N ARG A 498 -25.16 19.38 25.19
CA ARG A 498 -24.56 20.15 26.28
C ARG A 498 -25.63 21.04 26.93
N ALA A 499 -25.87 20.88 28.23
CA ALA A 499 -26.81 21.69 29.00
C ALA A 499 -26.07 22.83 29.74
N GLU A 500 -26.55 24.05 29.53
CA GLU A 500 -26.26 25.25 30.31
C GLU A 500 -27.00 25.21 31.65
N ASP A 501 -26.32 25.75 32.66
CA ASP A 501 -26.71 26.18 34.00
C ASP A 501 -28.20 26.08 34.38
N GLY A 502 -28.53 25.19 35.33
CA GLY A 502 -29.76 25.32 36.12
C GLY A 502 -30.44 24.06 36.65
N ASP A 503 -29.98 22.85 36.33
CA ASP A 503 -30.60 21.61 36.86
C ASP A 503 -29.90 21.14 38.14
N GLU A 504 -30.60 21.23 39.28
CA GLU A 504 -30.19 20.60 40.55
C GLU A 504 -30.19 19.08 40.38
N ILE A 505 -28.98 18.51 40.32
CA ILE A 505 -28.75 17.07 40.26
C ILE A 505 -28.90 16.54 41.69
N ASP A 506 -29.81 15.60 41.92
CA ASP A 506 -30.02 14.97 43.23
C ASP A 506 -28.77 14.16 43.63
N LEU A 507 -27.86 14.80 44.37
CA LEU A 507 -26.62 14.19 44.86
C LEU A 507 -26.88 13.38 46.14
N ASP A 508 -26.32 12.17 46.21
CA ASP A 508 -26.44 11.32 47.38
C ASP A 508 -25.70 11.95 48.58
N LYS A 509 -26.47 12.51 49.52
CA LYS A 509 -25.94 13.23 50.71
C LYS A 509 -24.95 12.40 51.56
N SER A 510 -25.05 11.07 51.53
CA SER A 510 -24.12 10.17 52.24
C SER A 510 -22.78 10.04 51.52
N ARG A 511 -22.80 9.95 50.18
CA ARG A 511 -21.60 9.89 49.33
C ARG A 511 -20.86 11.22 49.30
N LEU A 512 -21.58 12.33 49.18
CA LEU A 512 -21.00 13.67 49.24
C LEU A 512 -20.30 13.95 50.58
N LYS A 513 -20.87 13.52 51.71
CA LYS A 513 -20.22 13.63 53.03
C LYS A 513 -18.92 12.83 53.10
N LYS A 514 -18.92 11.60 52.56
CA LYS A 514 -17.72 10.76 52.52
C LYS A 514 -16.63 11.39 51.64
N ALA A 515 -17.01 11.91 50.47
CA ALA A 515 -16.11 12.62 49.56
C ALA A 515 -15.52 13.89 50.21
N LEU A 516 -16.32 14.68 50.94
CA LEU A 516 -15.83 15.85 51.69
C LEU A 516 -14.86 15.48 52.83
N GLU A 517 -15.05 14.34 53.50
CA GLU A 517 -14.12 13.86 54.52
C GLU A 517 -12.80 13.38 53.90
N GLU A 518 -12.85 12.68 52.77
CA GLU A 518 -11.65 12.25 52.04
C GLU A 518 -10.88 13.45 51.46
N GLU A 519 -11.58 14.46 50.95
CA GLU A 519 -10.98 15.68 50.41
C GLU A 519 -10.32 16.52 51.52
N LYS A 520 -10.94 16.60 52.71
CA LYS A 520 -10.32 17.19 53.92
C LYS A 520 -9.10 16.41 54.41
N LYS A 521 -9.12 15.07 54.31
CA LYS A 521 -7.95 14.24 54.63
C LYS A 521 -6.84 14.51 53.64
N ARG A 522 -7.13 14.53 52.34
CA ARG A 522 -6.17 14.85 51.28
C ARG A 522 -5.52 16.21 51.50
N LYS A 523 -6.29 17.25 51.86
CA LYS A 523 -5.73 18.59 52.16
C LYS A 523 -4.86 18.65 53.42
N LYS A 524 -5.04 17.72 54.36
CA LYS A 524 -4.18 17.61 55.56
C LYS A 524 -2.88 16.84 55.28
N MET A 525 -2.84 16.03 54.22
CA MET A 525 -1.64 15.31 53.79
C MET A 525 -0.77 16.21 52.91
N GLY A 526 0.56 16.05 52.97
CA GLY A 526 1.48 16.76 52.07
C GLY A 526 1.31 16.34 50.60
N GLU A 527 1.69 17.21 49.66
CA GLU A 527 1.49 17.03 48.22
C GLU A 527 2.07 15.70 47.68
N ASP A 528 3.26 15.32 48.17
CA ASP A 528 3.94 14.08 47.79
C ASP A 528 3.24 12.81 48.31
N GLU A 529 2.68 12.85 49.53
CA GLU A 529 1.96 11.71 50.11
C GLU A 529 0.58 11.53 49.47
N ALA A 530 -0.08 12.63 49.10
CA ALA A 530 -1.36 12.60 48.38
C ALA A 530 -1.20 11.98 46.99
N TRP A 531 -0.10 12.28 46.28
CA TRP A 531 0.19 11.72 44.97
C TRP A 531 0.52 10.21 44.99
N GLN A 532 1.16 9.72 46.05
CA GLN A 532 1.41 8.28 46.21
C GLN A 532 0.14 7.49 46.51
N GLN A 533 -0.84 8.08 47.22
CA GLN A 533 -2.12 7.42 47.47
C GLN A 533 -3.02 7.35 46.23
N THR A 534 -3.03 8.39 45.39
CA THR A 534 -3.82 8.38 44.14
C THR A 534 -3.31 7.34 43.15
N LYS A 535 -1.99 7.09 43.08
CA LYS A 535 -1.40 6.00 42.27
C LYS A 535 -1.81 4.59 42.71
N LYS A 536 -2.15 4.39 44.00
CA LYS A 536 -2.57 3.09 44.53
C LYS A 536 -4.05 2.80 44.30
N SER A 537 -4.87 3.82 44.03
CA SER A 537 -6.28 3.65 43.66
C SER A 537 -6.38 3.21 42.20
N LYS A 538 -6.97 2.03 41.94
CA LYS A 538 -7.08 1.42 40.59
C LYS A 538 -8.27 1.93 39.77
N THR A 539 -8.98 2.96 40.21
CA THR A 539 -10.15 3.53 39.51
C THR A 539 -9.82 4.91 38.96
N THR A 540 -9.91 5.07 37.64
CA THR A 540 -9.61 6.32 36.91
C THR A 540 -10.80 7.28 36.78
N ASP A 541 -12.00 6.84 37.15
CA ASP A 541 -13.23 7.61 36.97
C ASP A 541 -13.57 8.39 38.25
N VAL A 542 -13.69 9.73 38.13
CA VAL A 542 -14.04 10.63 39.25
C VAL A 542 -15.55 10.76 39.34
N SER A 543 -16.13 10.52 40.52
CA SER A 543 -17.58 10.65 40.72
C SER A 543 -18.04 12.12 40.75
N GLN A 544 -19.32 12.34 40.46
CA GLN A 544 -19.88 13.70 40.42
C GLN A 544 -19.88 14.36 41.81
N GLU A 545 -20.07 13.57 42.87
CA GLU A 545 -19.99 13.99 44.27
C GLU A 545 -18.55 14.33 44.68
N GLU A 546 -17.53 13.65 44.15
CA GLU A 546 -16.12 13.98 44.37
C GLU A 546 -15.74 15.31 43.70
N LEU A 547 -16.25 15.56 42.49
CA LEU A 547 -16.05 16.84 41.79
C LEU A 547 -16.73 17.99 42.54
N GLU A 548 -17.93 17.77 43.08
CA GLU A 548 -18.62 18.77 43.87
C GLU A 548 -17.94 19.01 45.23
N ALA A 549 -17.49 17.95 45.92
CA ALA A 549 -16.69 18.08 47.14
C ALA A 549 -15.40 18.87 46.88
N TYR A 550 -14.74 18.64 45.75
CA TYR A 550 -13.59 19.42 45.30
C TYR A 550 -13.92 20.89 45.00
N ARG A 551 -15.07 21.16 44.38
CA ARG A 551 -15.55 22.53 44.12
C ARG A 551 -15.87 23.27 45.42
N LEU A 552 -16.59 22.62 46.34
CA LEU A 552 -16.98 23.17 47.64
C LEU A 552 -15.79 23.43 48.56
N SER A 553 -14.74 22.61 48.47
CA SER A 553 -13.55 22.78 49.30
C SER A 553 -12.66 23.93 48.84
N ARG A 554 -12.74 24.30 47.56
CA ARG A 554 -11.97 25.39 47.00
C ARG A 554 -12.69 26.69 47.36
N SER A 555 -12.31 27.27 48.49
CA SER A 555 -12.75 28.60 48.90
C SER A 555 -12.51 29.58 47.75
N ALA A 556 -13.54 30.34 47.36
CA ALA A 556 -13.58 31.30 46.24
C ALA A 556 -12.61 32.49 46.35
N PHE A 557 -11.56 32.38 47.18
CA PHE A 557 -10.58 33.44 47.41
C PHE A 557 -9.45 33.46 46.36
N ASP A 558 -9.31 32.41 45.53
CA ASP A 558 -8.33 32.30 44.44
C ASP A 558 -8.98 32.26 43.04
N ASP A 559 -10.14 32.91 42.86
CA ASP A 559 -10.70 33.13 41.52
C ASP A 559 -10.28 34.51 41.00
N PRO A 560 -9.31 34.60 40.06
CA PRO A 560 -8.83 35.87 39.52
C PRO A 560 -9.88 36.63 38.69
N MET A 561 -11.05 36.03 38.40
CA MET A 561 -12.18 36.68 37.72
C MET A 561 -13.22 37.26 38.69
N ALA A 562 -13.16 36.95 39.98
CA ALA A 562 -14.18 37.39 40.95
C ALA A 562 -14.26 38.92 41.14
N ASN A 563 -13.15 39.63 40.89
CA ASN A 563 -13.09 41.10 40.96
C ASN A 563 -13.08 41.78 39.58
N TYR A 564 -13.28 41.04 38.49
CA TYR A 564 -13.28 41.61 37.14
C TYR A 564 -14.61 42.34 36.89
N LYS A 565 -14.54 43.64 36.60
CA LYS A 565 -15.66 44.44 36.09
C LYS A 565 -15.29 44.93 34.69
N ASP A 566 -16.12 44.60 33.70
CA ASP A 566 -15.97 45.12 32.33
C ASP A 566 -16.25 46.64 32.31
N PRO A 567 -15.46 47.45 31.60
CA PRO A 567 -15.59 48.91 31.60
C PRO A 567 -16.67 49.47 30.65
N GLU A 568 -17.61 48.65 30.18
CA GLU A 568 -18.79 49.10 29.45
C GLU A 568 -20.07 48.53 30.09
N GLU A 569 -20.29 48.84 31.37
CA GLU A 569 -21.60 48.98 32.04
C GLU A 569 -21.50 49.74 33.36
#